data_AF-A0A7X6UNN8-F1
#
_entry.id   AF-A0A7X6UNN8-F1
#
_cell.length_a   1.000
_cell.length_b   1.000
_cell.length_c   1.000
_cell.angle_alpha   90.00
_cell.angle_beta   90.00
_cell.angle_gamma   90.00
#
_symmetry.space_group_name_H-M   'P 1'
#
loop_
_entity.id
_entity.type
_entity.pdbx_description
1 polymer ?
#
loop_
_entity_poly.entity_id
_entity_poly.type
_entity_poly.pdbx_seq_one_letter_code
_entity_poly.pdbx_strand_id
1 'polypeptide(L)'
;MNGDFLDALRQIEKEKDIPLDVLLTTIEKALESAYKKNYATSGDVRVRVTTAKTGGFKVYCQKDVVEEVENSHTEIGVKEARSYNSDAIVGDVIEIEVTPKNFGRIAAQTAKQVVVQQIREAEREHIYEEFG
;
A
#
# COMPACT_ATOMS: atom_id res chain seq x y z
N MET A 1 14.13 -16.03 -6.21
CA MET A 1 12.69 -16.31 -5.98
C MET A 1 12.05 -15.11 -5.29
N ASN A 2 12.04 -13.96 -5.96
CA ASN A 2 11.45 -12.71 -5.44
C ASN A 2 10.68 -11.96 -6.55
N GLY A 3 10.47 -12.58 -7.72
CA GLY A 3 9.51 -12.14 -8.75
C GLY A 3 8.13 -12.79 -8.56
N ASP A 4 8.06 -13.81 -7.70
CA ASP A 4 6.98 -14.78 -7.57
C ASP A 4 5.63 -14.14 -7.21
N PHE A 5 5.60 -12.99 -6.53
CA PHE A 5 4.35 -12.32 -6.14
C PHE A 5 3.68 -11.59 -7.31
N LEU A 6 4.41 -10.76 -8.04
CA LEU A 6 3.87 -10.05 -9.21
C LEU A 6 3.53 -11.05 -10.33
N ASP A 7 4.35 -12.09 -10.49
CA ASP A 7 4.08 -13.14 -11.47
C ASP A 7 2.78 -13.90 -11.12
N ALA A 8 2.53 -14.19 -9.84
CA ALA A 8 1.27 -14.79 -9.40
C ALA A 8 0.06 -13.89 -9.66
N LEU A 9 0.17 -12.57 -9.42
CA LEU A 9 -0.92 -11.63 -9.72
C LEU A 9 -1.20 -11.55 -11.23
N ARG A 10 -0.15 -11.55 -12.06
CA ARG A 10 -0.29 -11.60 -13.54
C ARG A 10 -0.92 -12.89 -14.03
N GLN A 11 -0.69 -14.00 -13.33
CA GLN A 11 -1.36 -15.26 -13.64
C GLN A 11 -2.86 -15.16 -13.34
N ILE A 12 -3.22 -14.60 -12.18
CA ILE A 12 -4.62 -14.40 -11.79
C ILE A 12 -5.34 -13.45 -12.76
N GLU A 13 -4.67 -12.38 -13.19
CA GLU A 13 -5.20 -11.46 -14.20
C GLU A 13 -5.65 -12.20 -15.46
N LYS A 14 -4.82 -13.12 -15.97
CA LYS A 14 -5.14 -13.90 -17.17
C LYS A 14 -6.21 -14.97 -16.95
N GLU A 15 -6.21 -15.61 -15.78
CA GLU A 15 -7.12 -16.72 -15.48
C GLU A 15 -8.52 -16.27 -15.08
N LYS A 16 -8.64 -15.10 -14.45
CA LYS A 16 -9.87 -14.62 -13.83
C LYS A 16 -10.39 -13.31 -14.44
N ASP A 17 -9.71 -12.79 -15.46
CA ASP A 17 -10.01 -11.53 -16.13
C ASP A 17 -10.11 -10.33 -15.17
N ILE A 18 -9.28 -10.34 -14.13
CA ILE A 18 -9.21 -9.26 -13.12
C ILE A 18 -7.99 -8.39 -13.44
N PRO A 19 -8.16 -7.11 -13.80
CA PRO A 19 -7.03 -6.25 -14.17
C PRO A 19 -5.98 -6.18 -13.05
N LEU A 20 -4.70 -6.28 -13.41
CA LEU A 20 -3.60 -6.25 -12.43
C LEU A 20 -3.63 -5.00 -11.56
N ASP A 21 -3.95 -3.84 -12.14
CA ASP A 21 -4.03 -2.57 -11.42
C ASP A 21 -5.12 -2.56 -10.33
N VAL A 22 -6.23 -3.27 -10.58
CA VAL A 22 -7.31 -3.43 -9.59
C VAL A 22 -6.83 -4.31 -8.44
N LEU A 23 -6.16 -5.43 -8.73
CA LEU A 23 -5.58 -6.30 -7.71
C LEU A 23 -4.56 -5.54 -6.84
N LEU A 24 -3.63 -4.83 -7.47
CA LEU A 24 -2.61 -4.05 -6.78
C LEU A 24 -3.23 -2.97 -5.89
N THR A 25 -4.14 -2.17 -6.43
CA THR A 25 -4.80 -1.09 -5.69
C THR A 25 -5.61 -1.62 -4.50
N THR A 26 -6.31 -2.75 -4.67
CA THR A 26 -7.10 -3.37 -3.59
C THR A 26 -6.18 -3.94 -2.50
N ILE A 27 -5.06 -4.54 -2.88
CA ILE A 27 -4.04 -5.03 -1.94
C ILE A 27 -3.43 -3.84 -1.18
N GLU A 28 -3.05 -2.75 -1.86
CA GLU A 28 -2.52 -1.54 -1.22
C GLU A 28 -3.50 -0.98 -0.17
N LYS A 29 -4.77 -0.79 -0.52
CA LYS A 29 -5.81 -0.30 0.41
C LYS A 29 -6.04 -1.22 1.61
N ALA A 30 -6.03 -2.53 1.38
CA ALA A 30 -6.16 -3.51 2.46
C ALA A 30 -4.95 -3.47 3.41
N LEU A 31 -3.75 -3.27 2.86
CA LEU A 31 -2.53 -3.13 3.62
C LEU A 31 -2.47 -1.82 4.39
N GLU A 32 -2.96 -0.71 3.82
CA GLU A 32 -3.11 0.56 4.54
C GLU A 32 -3.99 0.37 5.78
N SER A 33 -5.13 -0.30 5.61
CA SER A 33 -6.04 -0.60 6.72
C SER A 33 -5.40 -1.51 7.76
N ALA A 34 -4.68 -2.55 7.32
CA ALA A 34 -3.95 -3.45 8.21
C ALA A 34 -2.82 -2.72 8.96
N TYR A 35 -2.13 -1.79 8.30
CA TYR A 35 -1.09 -0.97 8.90
C TYR A 35 -1.68 -0.05 9.97
N LYS A 36 -2.72 0.73 9.62
CA LYS A 36 -3.40 1.65 10.55
C LYS A 36 -3.90 0.93 11.80
N LYS A 37 -4.42 -0.30 11.66
CA LYS A 37 -4.88 -1.13 12.79
C LYS A 37 -3.76 -1.63 13.71
N ASN A 38 -2.60 -1.99 13.15
CA ASN A 38 -1.50 -2.58 13.92
C ASN A 38 -0.52 -1.55 14.49
N TYR A 39 -0.41 -0.37 13.89
CA TYR A 39 0.63 0.63 14.21
C TYR A 39 0.07 1.96 14.72
N ALA A 40 -1.24 2.04 15.01
CA ALA A 40 -1.91 3.14 15.71
C ALA A 40 -1.44 4.54 15.29
N THR A 41 -1.30 4.76 13.97
CA THR A 41 -0.83 6.03 13.43
C THR A 41 -2.05 6.86 13.00
N SER A 42 -2.23 8.04 13.58
CA SER A 42 -3.27 9.00 13.18
C SER A 42 -2.95 9.75 11.86
N GLY A 43 -1.80 9.44 11.25
CA GLY A 43 -1.35 10.04 10.00
C GLY A 43 -1.95 9.37 8.76
N ASP A 44 -1.92 10.07 7.63
CA ASP A 44 -2.29 9.47 6.35
C ASP A 44 -1.13 8.56 5.88
N VAL A 45 -1.41 7.27 5.82
CA VAL A 45 -0.46 6.22 5.46
C VAL A 45 -0.90 5.63 4.13
N ARG A 46 0.05 5.56 3.20
CA ARG A 46 -0.10 4.93 1.89
C ARG A 46 0.83 3.74 1.79
N VAL A 47 0.31 2.61 1.34
CA VAL A 47 1.14 1.43 1.06
C VAL A 47 1.33 1.33 -0.43
N ARG A 48 2.58 1.13 -0.87
CA ARG A 48 2.93 0.93 -2.28
C ARG A 48 3.59 -0.42 -2.47
N VAL A 49 3.12 -1.15 -3.48
CA VAL A 49 3.80 -2.37 -3.94
C VAL A 49 4.97 -1.96 -4.81
N THR A 50 6.18 -2.37 -4.44
CA THR A 50 7.36 -2.08 -5.26
C THR A 50 7.60 -3.19 -6.27
N THR A 51 7.91 -2.80 -7.51
CA THR A 51 8.31 -3.71 -8.60
C THR A 51 9.79 -4.10 -8.53
N ALA A 52 10.49 -3.71 -7.46
CA ALA A 52 11.88 -4.09 -7.25
C ALA A 52 12.01 -5.61 -7.21
N LYS A 53 13.21 -6.12 -7.56
CA LYS A 53 13.55 -7.56 -7.60
C LYS A 53 13.26 -8.33 -6.30
N THR A 54 12.88 -7.66 -5.21
CA THR A 54 12.48 -8.24 -3.92
C THR A 54 10.97 -8.39 -3.74
N GLY A 55 10.12 -7.86 -4.63
CA GLY A 55 8.66 -7.93 -4.51
C GLY A 55 8.14 -7.34 -3.20
N GLY A 56 8.82 -6.30 -2.70
CA GLY A 56 8.60 -5.76 -1.36
C GLY A 56 7.46 -4.76 -1.30
N PHE A 57 6.77 -4.73 -0.17
CA PHE A 57 5.83 -3.66 0.17
C PHE A 57 6.59 -2.54 0.86
N LYS A 58 6.38 -1.31 0.41
CA LYS A 58 6.83 -0.12 1.11
C LYS A 58 5.66 0.63 1.68
N VAL A 59 5.83 1.16 2.88
CA VAL A 59 4.84 1.97 3.55
C VAL A 59 5.37 3.37 3.63
N TYR A 60 4.58 4.33 3.16
CA TYR A 60 4.87 5.74 3.19
C TYR A 60 3.84 6.44 4.06
N CYS A 61 4.28 7.39 4.89
CA CYS A 61 3.40 8.30 5.60
C CYS A 61 3.52 9.68 4.96
N GLN A 62 2.38 10.28 4.63
CA GLN A 62 2.32 11.67 4.19
C GLN A 62 2.31 12.58 5.40
N LYS A 63 3.16 13.60 5.34
CA LYS A 63 3.26 14.61 6.39
C LYS A 63 3.30 16.01 5.82
N ASP A 64 2.58 16.91 6.49
CA ASP A 64 2.58 18.34 6.20
C ASP A 64 3.85 18.97 6.76
N VAL A 65 4.55 19.74 5.93
CA VAL A 65 5.78 20.44 6.32
C VAL A 65 5.40 21.74 7.01
N VAL A 66 5.75 21.86 8.29
CA VAL A 66 5.39 22.99 9.15
C VAL A 66 6.61 23.62 9.81
N GLU A 67 6.46 24.85 10.33
CA GLU A 67 7.51 25.50 11.13
C GLU A 67 7.56 24.95 12.55
N GLU A 68 6.39 24.86 13.20
CA GLU A 68 6.20 24.30 14.53
C GLU A 68 5.30 23.07 14.43
N VAL A 69 5.75 21.95 14.99
CA VAL A 69 5.04 20.68 14.94
C VAL A 69 4.08 20.60 16.13
N GLU A 70 2.78 20.57 15.86
CA GLU A 70 1.73 20.33 16.84
C GLU A 70 1.37 18.83 16.90
N ASN A 71 1.38 18.15 15.75
CA ASN A 71 1.05 16.74 15.64
C ASN A 71 2.10 15.96 14.87
N SER A 72 3.01 15.31 15.59
CA SER A 72 4.09 14.50 15.02
C SER A 72 3.62 13.26 14.25
N HIS A 73 2.33 12.94 14.20
CA HIS A 73 1.79 11.89 13.32
C HIS A 73 1.50 12.42 11.91
N THR A 74 0.98 13.63 11.77
CA THR A 74 0.58 14.24 10.48
C THR A 74 1.54 15.30 9.99
N GLU A 75 2.42 15.81 10.84
CA GLU A 75 3.31 16.93 10.52
C GLU A 75 4.78 16.53 10.65
N ILE A 76 5.62 17.35 10.03
CA ILE A 76 7.09 17.32 10.11
C ILE A 76 7.66 18.73 10.04
N GLY A 77 8.64 19.03 10.89
CA GLY A 77 9.31 20.32 10.85
C GLY A 77 10.13 20.50 9.58
N VAL A 78 10.13 21.69 8.97
CA VAL A 78 10.87 22.00 7.73
C VAL A 78 12.34 21.60 7.77
N LYS A 79 13.00 21.70 8.93
CA LYS A 79 14.40 21.27 9.10
C LYS A 79 14.56 19.76 8.94
N GLU A 80 13.63 18.98 9.48
CA GLU A 80 13.64 17.53 9.37
C GLU A 80 13.20 17.10 7.98
N ALA A 81 12.18 17.74 7.41
CA ALA A 81 11.71 17.50 6.04
C ALA A 81 12.85 17.63 5.02
N ARG A 82 13.75 18.61 5.21
CA ARG A 82 14.95 18.81 4.38
C ARG A 82 15.98 17.68 4.42
N SER A 83 15.92 16.80 5.42
CA SER A 83 16.76 15.59 5.43
C SER A 83 16.26 14.50 4.47
N TYR A 84 14.97 14.54 4.11
CA TYR A 84 14.36 13.62 3.15
C TYR A 84 14.28 14.22 1.74
N ASN A 85 14.00 15.53 1.66
CA ASN A 85 13.95 16.30 0.41
C ASN A 85 14.55 17.68 0.66
N SER A 86 15.75 17.97 0.14
CA SER A 86 16.47 19.23 0.38
C SER A 86 15.69 20.49 -0.02
N ASP A 87 14.76 20.36 -0.95
CA ASP A 87 13.97 21.47 -1.48
C ASP A 87 12.67 21.69 -0.71
N ALA A 88 12.40 20.90 0.35
CA ALA A 88 11.18 21.00 1.13
C ALA A 88 11.01 22.39 1.77
N ILE A 89 9.83 22.96 1.59
CA ILE A 89 9.39 24.23 2.17
C ILE A 89 8.12 24.04 3.01
N VAL A 90 7.86 24.99 3.90
CA VAL A 90 6.64 25.01 4.71
C VAL A 90 5.42 25.10 3.80
N GLY A 91 4.41 24.26 4.06
CA GLY A 91 3.22 24.10 3.24
C GLY A 91 3.30 22.96 2.22
N ASP A 92 4.47 22.34 2.04
CA ASP A 92 4.60 21.11 1.24
C ASP A 92 3.99 19.90 1.96
N VAL A 93 3.71 18.86 1.18
CA VAL A 93 3.44 17.50 1.69
C VAL A 93 4.57 16.60 1.23
N ILE A 94 5.20 15.88 2.16
CA ILE A 94 6.27 14.93 1.85
C ILE A 94 5.91 13.51 2.25
N GLU A 95 6.47 12.54 1.52
CA GLU A 95 6.32 11.11 1.80
C GLU A 95 7.56 10.57 2.52
N ILE A 96 7.35 10.00 3.70
CA ILE A 96 8.41 9.40 4.51
C ILE A 96 8.22 7.88 4.54
N GLU A 97 9.27 7.13 4.19
CA GLU A 97 9.24 5.68 4.27
C GLU A 97 9.24 5.22 5.73
N VAL A 98 8.16 4.56 6.15
CA VAL A 98 7.95 4.05 7.52
C VAL A 98 7.80 2.53 7.56
N THR A 99 8.28 1.82 6.53
CA THR A 99 8.16 0.36 6.38
C THR A 99 8.74 -0.40 7.59
N PRO A 100 7.91 -1.09 8.39
CA PRO A 100 8.40 -1.89 9.52
C PRO A 100 9.16 -3.13 9.04
N LYS A 101 10.23 -3.52 9.74
CA LYS A 101 11.05 -4.71 9.38
C LYS A 101 10.23 -6.01 9.24
N ASN A 102 9.18 -6.16 10.04
CA ASN A 102 8.32 -7.36 10.04
C ASN A 102 7.06 -7.22 9.15
N PHE A 103 6.91 -6.11 8.44
CA PHE A 103 5.70 -5.83 7.67
C PHE A 103 5.48 -6.81 6.53
N GLY A 104 6.54 -7.39 5.97
CA GLY A 104 6.45 -8.37 4.88
C GLY A 104 5.55 -9.57 5.20
N ARG A 105 5.55 -10.06 6.45
CA ARG A 105 4.68 -11.19 6.86
C ARG A 105 3.20 -10.80 6.88
N ILE A 106 2.90 -9.65 7.49
CA ILE A 106 1.54 -9.10 7.53
C ILE A 106 1.08 -8.87 6.09
N ALA A 107 1.96 -8.31 5.27
CA ALA A 107 1.63 -7.95 3.90
C ALA A 107 1.33 -9.17 3.02
N ALA A 108 2.14 -10.23 3.11
CA ALA A 108 1.88 -11.48 2.41
C ALA A 108 0.54 -12.12 2.81
N GLN A 109 0.21 -12.12 4.11
CA GLN A 109 -1.04 -12.70 4.60
C GLN A 109 -2.25 -11.90 4.11
N THR A 110 -2.21 -10.57 4.22
CA THR A 110 -3.28 -9.69 3.76
C THR A 110 -3.44 -9.77 2.25
N ALA A 111 -2.35 -9.74 1.47
CA ALA A 111 -2.40 -9.85 0.02
C ALA A 111 -3.06 -11.17 -0.43
N LYS A 112 -2.69 -12.30 0.20
CA LYS A 112 -3.33 -13.60 -0.07
C LYS A 112 -4.84 -13.56 0.18
N GLN A 113 -5.26 -12.96 1.29
CA GLN A 113 -6.68 -12.87 1.64
C GLN A 113 -7.46 -12.03 0.61
N VAL A 114 -6.92 -10.88 0.23
CA VAL A 114 -7.53 -9.97 -0.76
C VAL A 114 -7.66 -10.66 -2.11
N VAL A 115 -6.59 -11.32 -2.58
CA VAL A 115 -6.62 -12.05 -3.85
C VAL A 115 -7.73 -13.11 -3.86
N VAL A 116 -7.86 -13.91 -2.80
CA VAL A 116 -8.92 -14.91 -2.69
C VAL A 116 -10.32 -14.28 -2.71
N GLN A 117 -10.48 -13.10 -2.10
CA GLN A 117 -11.74 -12.36 -2.14
C GLN A 117 -12.08 -11.87 -3.54
N GLN A 118 -11.12 -11.27 -4.25
CA GLN A 118 -11.30 -10.77 -5.61
C GLN A 118 -11.66 -11.90 -6.59
N ILE A 119 -11.03 -13.06 -6.47
CA ILE A 119 -11.37 -14.24 -7.27
C ILE A 119 -12.83 -14.66 -7.05
N ARG A 120 -13.29 -14.71 -5.79
CA ARG A 120 -14.67 -15.07 -5.44
C ARG A 120 -15.71 -14.03 -5.87
N GLU A 121 -15.30 -12.79 -6.03
CA GLU A 121 -16.16 -11.71 -6.53
C GLU A 121 -16.31 -11.82 -8.04
N ALA A 122 -15.21 -11.97 -8.77
CA ALA A 122 -15.22 -12.21 -10.21
C ALA A 122 -16.02 -13.47 -10.59
N GLU A 123 -15.84 -14.57 -9.85
CA GLU A 123 -16.62 -15.81 -10.06
C GLU A 123 -18.12 -15.61 -9.83
N ARG A 124 -18.51 -14.73 -8.89
CA ARG A 124 -19.93 -14.43 -8.64
C ARG A 124 -20.51 -13.55 -9.73
N GLU A 125 -19.79 -12.53 -10.17
CA GLU A 125 -20.23 -11.66 -11.27
C GLU A 125 -20.51 -12.47 -12.54
N HIS A 126 -19.63 -13.41 -12.88
CA HIS A 126 -19.81 -14.27 -14.05
C HIS A 126 -21.07 -15.16 -13.96
N ILE A 127 -21.37 -15.73 -12.79
CA ILE A 127 -22.61 -16.50 -12.57
C ILE A 127 -23.84 -15.60 -12.74
N TYR A 128 -23.81 -14.36 -12.26
CA TYR A 128 -24.94 -13.45 -12.45
C TYR A 128 -25.14 -13.07 -13.92
N GLU A 129 -24.07 -12.98 -14.71
CA GLU A 129 -24.14 -12.72 -16.15
C GLU A 129 -24.63 -13.95 -16.95
N GLU A 130 -24.27 -15.17 -16.55
CA GLU A 130 -24.71 -16.39 -17.25
C GLU A 130 -26.18 -16.78 -16.96
N PHE A 131 -26.74 -16.35 -15.83
CA PHE A 131 -28.08 -16.72 -15.38
C PHE A 131 -29.08 -15.54 -15.27
N GLY A 132 -28.66 -14.33 -15.62
CA GLY A 132 -29.48 -13.10 -15.64
C GLY A 132 -29.94 -12.71 -17.05
#